data_AF-A0AA93HG97-F1
#
_entry.id   AF-A0AA93HG97-F1
#
_cell.length_a   1.000
_cell.length_b   1.000
_cell.length_c   1.000
_cell.angle_alpha   90.00
_cell.angle_beta   90.00
_cell.angle_gamma   90.00
#
_symmetry.space_group_name_H-M   'P 1'
#
loop_
_entity.id
_entity.type
_entity.pdbx_description
1 polymer ?
#
loop_
_entity_poly.entity_id
_entity_poly.type
_entity_poly.pdbx_seq_one_letter_code
_entity_poly.pdbx_strand_id
1 'polypeptide(L)'
;MRFRRTPRPEGYTVTPRKIAAFETKKRRQLEALPLFAEATAATQISAAEEMERRKVAAQRSTRDRRAFVARQWRDARADYYRLPRHVRDAVAQRWQSWTGPLDSSSLVYQMKVAGAERTAEPEDYPQIAAVDRHARTVRFNDLAREANPYARADRIHSPGVMLWLAPFFEGTEDVREPRMYLDTNSALAMKLHYALAGFADFGHNTDPSGEHRSGVFKIDGTAFRFHISYHQHRTDEESRVPWDTYLTRRILWIGLENEPCPFP
;
A
#
# COMPACT_ATOMS: atom_id res chain seq x y z
N MET A 1 -11.31 5.91 -24.49
CA MET A 1 -11.40 5.61 -23.04
C MET A 1 -12.40 6.54 -22.35
N ARG A 2 -13.30 5.98 -21.54
CA ARG A 2 -14.13 6.74 -20.58
C ARG A 2 -13.22 7.49 -19.58
N PHE A 3 -13.59 8.68 -19.12
CA PHE A 3 -12.92 9.34 -17.99
C PHE A 3 -13.86 10.37 -17.36
N ARG A 4 -13.79 10.57 -16.04
CA ARG A 4 -14.57 11.64 -15.38
C ARG A 4 -13.79 12.95 -15.47
N ARG A 5 -14.34 13.94 -16.16
CA ARG A 5 -13.82 15.32 -16.10
C ARG A 5 -13.94 15.81 -14.66
N THR A 6 -12.83 16.24 -14.06
CA THR A 6 -12.87 16.97 -12.78
C THR A 6 -13.73 18.22 -12.97
N PRO A 7 -14.80 18.43 -12.19
CA PRO A 7 -15.59 19.65 -12.30
C PRO A 7 -14.70 20.84 -12.00
N ARG A 8 -14.88 21.94 -12.74
CA ARG A 8 -14.22 23.20 -12.43
C ARG A 8 -14.95 23.79 -11.23
N PRO A 9 -14.33 23.86 -10.03
CA PRO A 9 -14.99 24.52 -8.91
C PRO A 9 -15.25 25.98 -9.28
N GLU A 10 -16.35 26.53 -8.76
CA GLU A 10 -16.52 27.97 -8.70
C GLU A 10 -15.33 28.57 -7.95
N GLY A 11 -14.98 29.81 -8.31
CA GLY A 11 -13.74 30.44 -7.85
C GLY A 11 -13.67 30.64 -6.33
N TYR A 12 -12.54 31.15 -5.84
CA TYR A 12 -12.45 31.54 -4.44
C TYR A 12 -13.39 32.72 -4.14
N THR A 13 -14.59 32.42 -3.67
CA THR A 13 -15.56 33.43 -3.23
C THR A 13 -15.12 34.04 -1.91
N VAL A 14 -14.86 35.35 -1.89
CA VAL A 14 -14.65 36.12 -0.66
C VAL A 14 -16.00 36.27 0.03
N THR A 15 -16.05 36.07 1.34
CA THR A 15 -17.29 36.20 2.12
C THR A 15 -17.05 37.06 3.36
N PRO A 16 -18.08 37.73 3.92
CA PRO A 16 -17.93 38.52 5.14
C PRO A 16 -17.30 37.72 6.30
N ARG A 17 -17.66 36.44 6.42
CA ARG A 17 -17.08 35.51 7.41
C ARG A 17 -15.56 35.30 7.22
N LYS A 18 -15.06 35.24 5.97
CA LYS A 18 -13.62 35.11 5.69
C LYS A 18 -12.84 36.38 6.03
N ILE A 19 -13.44 37.55 5.78
CA ILE A 19 -12.88 38.86 6.15
C ILE A 19 -12.82 39.00 7.68
N ALA A 20 -13.95 38.80 8.37
CA ALA A 20 -14.03 38.88 9.83
C ALA A 20 -13.07 37.89 10.54
N ALA A 21 -12.91 36.68 10.00
CA ALA A 21 -11.94 35.72 10.52
C ALA A 21 -10.48 36.16 10.35
N PHE A 22 -10.16 36.90 9.28
CA PHE A 22 -8.82 37.46 9.08
C PHE A 22 -8.55 38.65 10.01
N GLU A 23 -9.49 39.59 10.15
CA GLU A 23 -9.31 40.72 11.08
C GLU A 23 -9.27 40.25 12.55
N THR A 24 -10.06 39.22 12.90
CA THR A 24 -9.94 38.56 14.23
C THR A 24 -8.54 37.94 14.43
N LYS A 25 -7.94 37.36 13.38
CA LYS A 25 -6.56 36.85 13.43
C LYS A 25 -5.55 38.00 13.61
N LYS A 26 -5.68 39.09 12.85
CA LYS A 26 -4.82 40.27 12.96
C LYS A 26 -4.82 40.85 14.38
N ARG A 27 -6.01 41.05 14.96
CA ARG A 27 -6.14 41.55 16.34
C ARG A 27 -5.48 40.61 17.35
N ARG A 28 -5.73 39.30 17.26
CA ARG A 28 -5.07 38.29 18.12
C ARG A 28 -3.55 38.27 18.01
N GLN A 29 -2.99 38.59 16.83
CA GLN A 29 -1.54 38.68 16.66
C GLN A 29 -0.94 39.92 17.35
N LEU A 30 -1.67 41.03 17.43
CA LEU A 30 -1.28 42.22 18.18
C LEU A 30 -1.41 41.99 19.70
N GLU A 31 -2.55 41.44 20.13
CA GLU A 31 -2.83 41.05 21.52
C GLU A 31 -1.77 40.08 22.09
N ALA A 32 -1.23 39.19 21.25
CA ALA A 32 -0.21 38.21 21.65
C ALA A 32 1.24 38.77 21.71
N LEU A 33 1.51 39.92 21.09
CA LEU A 33 2.86 40.51 21.00
C LEU A 33 2.84 42.02 21.35
N PRO A 34 2.39 42.42 22.56
CA PRO A 34 2.14 43.82 22.90
C PRO A 34 3.40 44.70 22.79
N LEU A 35 4.57 44.21 23.20
CA LEU A 35 5.85 44.92 23.07
C LEU A 35 6.28 45.18 21.62
N PHE A 36 5.72 44.42 20.67
CA PHE A 36 5.96 44.57 19.24
C PHE A 36 4.67 44.96 18.50
N ALA A 37 3.65 45.50 19.18
CA ALA A 37 2.35 45.77 18.56
C ALA A 37 2.46 46.73 17.36
N GLU A 38 3.24 47.80 17.49
CA GLU A 38 3.49 48.77 16.41
C GLU A 38 4.23 48.13 15.23
N ALA A 39 5.35 47.46 15.49
CA ALA A 39 6.12 46.73 14.46
C ALA A 39 5.30 45.62 13.79
N THR A 40 4.46 44.91 14.55
CA THR A 40 3.57 43.87 14.03
C THR A 40 2.49 44.49 13.15
N ALA A 41 1.83 45.56 13.60
CA ALA A 41 0.83 46.29 12.82
C ALA A 41 1.41 46.81 11.49
N ALA A 42 2.63 47.35 11.50
CA ALA A 42 3.33 47.82 10.30
C ALA A 42 3.56 46.71 9.25
N THR A 43 3.63 45.44 9.66
CA THR A 43 3.75 44.28 8.74
C THR A 43 2.41 43.66 8.32
N GLN A 44 1.28 44.09 8.91
CA GLN A 44 -0.03 43.51 8.64
C GLN A 44 -0.69 44.12 7.38
N ILE A 45 -0.82 43.30 6.35
CA ILE A 45 -1.62 43.64 5.16
C ILE A 45 -3.11 43.83 5.49
N SER A 46 -3.82 44.53 4.60
CA SER A 46 -5.27 44.68 4.66
C SER A 46 -6.02 43.37 4.40
N ALA A 47 -7.28 43.29 4.83
CA ALA A 47 -8.15 42.17 4.45
C ALA A 47 -8.32 42.05 2.93
N ALA A 48 -8.34 43.16 2.19
CA ALA A 48 -8.46 43.13 0.73
C ALA A 48 -7.25 42.41 0.10
N GLU A 49 -6.03 42.77 0.50
CA GLU A 49 -4.79 42.17 0.01
C GLU A 49 -4.67 40.68 0.38
N GLU A 50 -4.99 40.28 1.62
CA GLU A 50 -4.99 38.85 2.00
C GLU A 50 -6.06 38.06 1.24
N MET A 51 -7.27 38.62 1.04
CA MET A 51 -8.32 37.92 0.29
C MET A 51 -7.94 37.76 -1.19
N GLU A 52 -7.30 38.75 -1.81
CA GLU A 52 -6.76 38.62 -3.17
C GLU A 52 -5.59 37.62 -3.22
N ARG A 53 -4.66 37.66 -2.25
CA ARG A 53 -3.58 36.67 -2.12
C ARG A 53 -4.13 35.25 -2.01
N ARG A 54 -5.18 35.02 -1.21
CA ARG A 54 -5.86 33.72 -1.08
C ARG A 54 -6.57 33.30 -2.36
N LYS A 55 -7.19 34.24 -3.08
CA LYS A 55 -7.80 34.01 -4.39
C LYS A 55 -6.77 33.56 -5.42
N VAL A 56 -5.63 34.27 -5.53
CA VAL A 56 -4.50 33.88 -6.37
C VAL A 56 -3.92 32.52 -5.96
N ALA A 57 -3.72 32.26 -4.67
CA ALA A 57 -3.23 30.98 -4.17
C ALA A 57 -4.19 29.81 -4.47
N ALA A 58 -5.50 30.02 -4.32
CA ALA A 58 -6.52 29.02 -4.66
C ALA A 58 -6.59 28.76 -6.17
N GLN A 59 -6.47 29.79 -7.01
CA GLN A 59 -6.36 29.65 -8.47
C GLN A 59 -5.11 28.86 -8.86
N ARG A 60 -3.95 29.18 -8.27
CA ARG A 60 -2.69 28.45 -8.46
C ARG A 60 -2.83 26.98 -8.05
N SER A 61 -3.29 26.71 -6.84
CA SER A 61 -3.50 25.33 -6.35
C SER A 61 -4.45 24.52 -7.25
N THR A 62 -5.54 25.15 -7.72
CA THR A 62 -6.48 24.53 -8.67
C THR A 62 -5.81 24.21 -10.01
N ARG A 63 -5.02 25.14 -10.56
CA ARG A 63 -4.25 24.93 -11.80
C ARG A 63 -3.21 23.83 -11.64
N ASP A 64 -2.43 23.87 -10.55
CA ASP A 64 -1.33 22.96 -10.31
C ASP A 64 -1.85 21.53 -10.03
N ARG A 65 -2.99 21.38 -9.32
CA ARG A 65 -3.73 20.12 -9.18
C ARG A 65 -4.25 19.59 -10.52
N ARG A 66 -4.83 20.45 -11.38
CA ARG A 66 -5.28 20.05 -12.73
C ARG A 66 -4.10 19.61 -13.59
N ALA A 67 -2.96 20.29 -13.52
CA ALA A 67 -1.74 19.91 -14.23
C ALA A 67 -1.18 18.56 -13.75
N PHE A 68 -1.22 18.29 -12.44
CA PHE A 68 -0.86 16.99 -11.87
C PHE A 68 -1.78 15.86 -12.35
N VAL A 69 -3.10 16.04 -12.27
CA VAL A 69 -4.07 15.05 -12.77
C VAL A 69 -3.91 14.83 -14.28
N ALA A 70 -3.63 15.88 -15.06
CA ALA A 70 -3.35 15.77 -16.48
C ALA A 70 -2.03 15.06 -16.80
N ARG A 71 -0.99 15.18 -15.96
CA ARG A 71 0.24 14.36 -16.07
C ARG A 71 -0.07 12.89 -15.83
N GLN A 72 -0.65 12.55 -14.69
CA GLN A 72 -1.04 11.18 -14.34
C GLN A 72 -1.90 10.50 -15.42
N TRP A 73 -2.80 11.25 -16.09
CA TRP A 73 -3.57 10.75 -17.23
C TRP A 73 -2.76 10.55 -18.52
N ARG A 74 -1.73 11.35 -18.78
CA ARG A 74 -0.82 11.14 -19.91
C ARG A 74 0.08 9.94 -19.67
N ASP A 75 0.61 9.83 -18.45
CA ASP A 75 1.55 8.79 -18.07
C ASP A 75 0.85 7.41 -18.10
N ALA A 76 -0.30 7.27 -17.42
CA ALA A 76 -1.12 6.05 -17.46
C ALA A 76 -1.59 5.65 -18.87
N ARG A 77 -1.83 6.63 -19.77
CA ARG A 77 -2.19 6.34 -21.17
C ARG A 77 -0.97 5.92 -22.00
N ALA A 78 0.19 6.54 -21.79
CA ALA A 78 1.43 6.13 -22.44
C ALA A 78 1.77 4.69 -22.06
N ASP A 79 1.66 4.35 -20.78
CA ASP A 79 1.86 2.99 -20.28
C ASP A 79 0.81 2.02 -20.84
N TYR A 80 -0.48 2.40 -20.88
CA TYR A 80 -1.51 1.60 -21.55
C TYR A 80 -1.14 1.29 -23.00
N TYR A 81 -0.69 2.29 -23.79
CA TYR A 81 -0.34 2.06 -25.20
C TYR A 81 0.96 1.26 -25.39
N ARG A 82 1.84 1.19 -24.38
CA ARG A 82 3.02 0.31 -24.37
C ARG A 82 2.70 -1.17 -24.15
N LEU A 83 1.58 -1.48 -23.48
CA LEU A 83 1.18 -2.88 -23.23
C LEU A 83 0.99 -3.66 -24.55
N PRO A 84 1.22 -4.99 -24.56
CA PRO A 84 0.90 -5.85 -25.70
C PRO A 84 -0.57 -5.74 -26.12
N ARG A 85 -0.87 -5.97 -27.40
CA ARG A 85 -2.20 -5.68 -27.97
C ARG A 85 -3.33 -6.42 -27.24
N HIS A 86 -3.16 -7.71 -26.96
CA HIS A 86 -4.18 -8.52 -26.28
C HIS A 86 -4.44 -8.06 -24.85
N VAL A 87 -3.39 -7.62 -24.12
CA VAL A 87 -3.52 -7.00 -22.80
C VAL A 87 -4.28 -5.67 -22.89
N ARG A 88 -3.98 -4.82 -23.88
CA ARG A 88 -4.70 -3.56 -24.11
C ARG A 88 -6.17 -3.78 -24.39
N ASP A 89 -6.51 -4.74 -25.24
CA ASP A 89 -7.88 -5.04 -25.63
C ASP A 89 -8.68 -5.55 -24.41
N ALA A 90 -8.07 -6.37 -23.54
CA ALA A 90 -8.65 -6.77 -22.25
C ALA A 90 -8.85 -5.58 -21.28
N VAL A 91 -7.84 -4.71 -21.12
CA VAL A 91 -7.97 -3.47 -20.32
C VAL A 91 -9.10 -2.59 -20.86
N ALA A 92 -9.20 -2.43 -22.18
CA ALA A 92 -10.25 -1.62 -22.81
C ALA A 92 -11.65 -2.17 -22.51
N GLN A 93 -11.84 -3.49 -22.58
CA GLN A 93 -13.10 -4.15 -22.25
C GLN A 93 -13.47 -3.94 -20.77
N ARG A 94 -12.53 -4.20 -19.84
CA ARG A 94 -12.73 -3.98 -18.40
C ARG A 94 -13.02 -2.52 -18.07
N TRP A 95 -12.33 -1.58 -18.73
CA TRP A 95 -12.55 -0.15 -18.55
C TRP A 95 -13.90 0.32 -19.11
N GLN A 96 -14.41 -0.35 -20.14
CA GLN A 96 -15.72 -0.05 -20.70
C GLN A 96 -16.86 -0.48 -19.76
N SER A 97 -16.74 -1.62 -19.07
CA SER A 97 -17.72 -2.09 -18.07
C SER A 97 -17.49 -1.56 -16.64
N TRP A 98 -16.35 -0.90 -16.37
CA TRP A 98 -15.99 -0.41 -15.04
C TRP A 98 -17.04 0.53 -14.40
N THR A 99 -17.39 0.25 -13.16
CA THR A 99 -18.39 0.97 -12.34
C THR A 99 -17.76 1.87 -11.27
N GLY A 100 -16.48 1.68 -10.94
CA GLY A 100 -15.74 2.47 -9.97
C GLY A 100 -15.29 3.85 -10.49
N PRO A 101 -14.40 4.54 -9.75
CA PRO A 101 -13.88 5.85 -10.15
C PRO A 101 -13.25 5.83 -11.55
N LEU A 102 -13.57 6.83 -12.36
CA LEU A 102 -13.02 7.01 -13.71
C LEU A 102 -11.83 7.99 -13.65
N ASP A 103 -10.81 7.63 -12.88
CA ASP A 103 -9.53 8.34 -12.71
C ASP A 103 -8.33 7.51 -13.20
N SER A 104 -7.15 8.13 -13.24
CA SER A 104 -5.91 7.52 -13.76
C SER A 104 -5.41 6.37 -12.87
N SER A 105 -5.54 6.47 -11.55
CA SER A 105 -5.18 5.39 -10.62
C SER A 105 -6.01 4.14 -10.87
N SER A 106 -7.31 4.31 -11.11
CA SER A 106 -8.22 3.20 -11.42
C SER A 106 -7.91 2.58 -12.79
N LEU A 107 -7.49 3.37 -13.79
CA LEU A 107 -7.01 2.82 -15.06
C LEU A 107 -5.72 1.99 -14.85
N VAL A 108 -4.74 2.50 -14.10
CA VAL A 108 -3.49 1.76 -13.79
C VAL A 108 -3.80 0.48 -13.01
N TYR A 109 -4.77 0.48 -12.11
CA TYR A 109 -5.24 -0.74 -11.45
C TYR A 109 -5.80 -1.76 -12.45
N GLN A 110 -6.66 -1.36 -13.38
CA GLN A 110 -7.15 -2.27 -14.43
C GLN A 110 -6.03 -2.77 -15.35
N MET A 111 -5.01 -1.95 -15.62
CA MET A 111 -3.81 -2.38 -16.36
C MET A 111 -3.00 -3.43 -15.60
N LYS A 112 -2.82 -3.28 -14.29
CA LYS A 112 -2.14 -4.30 -13.46
C LYS A 112 -2.90 -5.61 -13.43
N VAL A 113 -4.21 -5.56 -13.20
CA VAL A 113 -5.05 -6.76 -13.11
C VAL A 113 -5.10 -7.48 -14.46
N ALA A 114 -5.41 -6.77 -15.56
CA ALA A 114 -5.42 -7.38 -16.88
C ALA A 114 -4.03 -7.79 -17.38
N GLY A 115 -2.96 -7.12 -16.91
CA GLY A 115 -1.58 -7.49 -17.20
C GLY A 115 -1.23 -8.84 -16.57
N ALA A 116 -1.53 -9.03 -15.28
CA ALA A 116 -1.38 -10.32 -14.62
C ALA A 116 -2.23 -11.40 -15.31
N GLU A 117 -3.52 -11.13 -15.56
CA GLU A 117 -4.44 -12.08 -16.23
C GLU A 117 -4.09 -12.45 -17.70
N ARG A 118 -3.09 -11.82 -18.34
CA ARG A 118 -2.84 -11.92 -19.80
C ARG A 118 -1.38 -11.93 -20.25
N THR A 119 -0.41 -11.96 -19.35
CA THR A 119 1.04 -11.85 -19.69
C THR A 119 1.83 -12.99 -19.05
N ALA A 120 1.29 -14.19 -19.13
CA ALA A 120 1.61 -15.27 -18.21
C ALA A 120 1.40 -16.62 -18.95
N GLU A 121 2.44 -17.44 -19.07
CA GLU A 121 2.39 -18.90 -19.35
C GLU A 121 3.47 -19.58 -18.46
N PRO A 122 3.24 -20.74 -17.78
CA PRO A 122 3.99 -21.10 -16.55
C PRO A 122 5.46 -21.40 -16.75
N GLU A 123 5.78 -21.83 -17.96
CA GLU A 123 7.04 -22.43 -18.40
C GLU A 123 8.20 -21.43 -18.46
N ASP A 124 7.88 -20.16 -18.66
CA ASP A 124 8.92 -19.14 -18.78
C ASP A 124 9.75 -19.07 -17.46
N TYR A 125 9.25 -19.43 -16.24
CA TYR A 125 9.96 -19.16 -14.95
C TYR A 125 11.01 -20.23 -14.68
N PRO A 126 12.17 -19.80 -14.18
CA PRO A 126 13.32 -20.65 -13.99
C PRO A 126 13.23 -21.27 -12.59
N GLN A 127 14.16 -22.14 -12.21
CA GLN A 127 14.07 -22.87 -10.93
C GLN A 127 15.35 -22.62 -10.08
N ILE A 128 15.29 -21.88 -8.95
CA ILE A 128 16.51 -21.43 -8.19
C ILE A 128 16.96 -22.60 -7.34
N ALA A 129 18.27 -22.85 -7.29
CA ALA A 129 18.85 -23.81 -6.37
C ALA A 129 18.61 -23.39 -4.91
N ALA A 130 18.35 -24.37 -4.03
CA ALA A 130 18.00 -24.10 -2.63
C ALA A 130 19.03 -23.22 -1.88
N VAL A 131 20.31 -23.27 -2.28
CA VAL A 131 21.40 -22.46 -1.71
C VAL A 131 21.23 -20.95 -1.96
N ASP A 132 20.75 -20.54 -3.14
CA ASP A 132 20.57 -19.11 -3.45
C ASP A 132 19.33 -18.51 -2.77
N ARG A 133 18.34 -19.36 -2.42
CA ARG A 133 17.20 -18.94 -1.58
C ARG A 133 17.69 -18.54 -0.18
N HIS A 134 18.57 -19.32 0.42
CA HIS A 134 19.16 -19.00 1.73
C HIS A 134 19.95 -17.68 1.70
N ALA A 135 20.79 -17.45 0.68
CA ALA A 135 21.52 -16.20 0.52
C ALA A 135 20.60 -14.98 0.32
N ARG A 136 19.48 -15.14 -0.44
CA ARG A 136 18.44 -14.11 -0.55
C ARG A 136 17.75 -13.83 0.79
N THR A 137 17.44 -14.84 1.59
CA THR A 137 16.86 -14.68 2.94
C THR A 137 17.78 -13.88 3.85
N VAL A 138 19.07 -14.19 3.92
CA VAL A 138 20.05 -13.41 4.71
C VAL A 138 20.04 -11.92 4.31
N ARG A 139 20.10 -11.64 3.01
CA ARG A 139 20.07 -10.25 2.50
C ARG A 139 18.79 -9.50 2.82
N PHE A 140 17.63 -10.16 2.79
CA PHE A 140 16.36 -9.52 3.17
C PHE A 140 16.27 -9.30 4.69
N ASN A 141 16.84 -10.19 5.51
CA ASN A 141 16.94 -10.02 6.95
C ASN A 141 17.80 -8.80 7.32
N ASP A 142 18.90 -8.55 6.58
CA ASP A 142 19.73 -7.36 6.77
C ASP A 142 18.99 -6.06 6.44
N LEU A 143 18.27 -6.01 5.31
CA LEU A 143 17.46 -4.85 4.93
C LEU A 143 16.28 -4.59 5.90
N ALA A 144 15.71 -5.64 6.51
CA ALA A 144 14.65 -5.50 7.51
C ALA A 144 15.15 -4.90 8.84
N ARG A 145 16.39 -5.21 9.24
CA ARG A 145 17.03 -4.68 10.46
C ARG A 145 17.22 -3.17 10.44
N GLU A 146 17.31 -2.55 9.27
CA GLU A 146 17.71 -1.14 9.13
C GLU A 146 16.54 -0.13 9.21
N ALA A 147 15.27 -0.53 9.09
CA ALA A 147 14.23 0.45 8.73
C ALA A 147 12.78 0.33 9.28
N ASN A 148 12.38 -0.60 10.17
CA ASN A 148 11.01 -0.53 10.74
C ASN A 148 10.74 -1.25 12.09
N PRO A 149 10.41 -0.54 13.20
CA PRO A 149 10.01 -1.16 14.47
C PRO A 149 8.57 -1.72 14.50
N TYR A 150 7.77 -1.52 13.44
CA TYR A 150 6.42 -2.10 13.31
C TYR A 150 6.41 -3.53 12.74
N ALA A 151 7.56 -4.07 12.32
CA ALA A 151 7.71 -5.46 11.87
C ALA A 151 8.10 -6.38 13.04
N ARG A 152 7.14 -6.71 13.93
CA ARG A 152 7.34 -7.72 15.00
C ARG A 152 6.88 -9.14 14.61
N ALA A 153 6.43 -9.32 13.37
CA ALA A 153 6.04 -10.59 12.79
C ALA A 153 6.46 -10.66 11.32
N ASP A 154 7.45 -11.51 11.01
CA ASP A 154 7.85 -11.80 9.64
C ASP A 154 6.85 -12.78 9.03
N ARG A 155 6.34 -12.48 7.83
CA ARG A 155 5.39 -13.36 7.12
C ARG A 155 6.11 -14.14 6.04
N ILE A 156 6.22 -15.45 6.23
CA ILE A 156 6.73 -16.38 5.23
C ILE A 156 5.53 -17.10 4.63
N HIS A 157 5.34 -16.94 3.33
CA HIS A 157 4.31 -17.65 2.59
C HIS A 157 4.99 -18.85 1.91
N SER A 158 4.36 -20.02 1.95
CA SER A 158 4.81 -21.19 1.20
C SER A 158 4.79 -20.93 -0.31
N PRO A 159 5.47 -21.76 -1.13
CA PRO A 159 5.32 -21.71 -2.58
C PRO A 159 3.86 -21.81 -3.03
N GLY A 160 3.08 -22.76 -2.47
CA GLY A 160 1.66 -22.93 -2.79
C GLY A 160 0.79 -21.74 -2.39
N VAL A 161 1.09 -21.05 -1.29
CA VAL A 161 0.40 -19.80 -0.91
C VAL A 161 0.86 -18.64 -1.78
N MET A 162 2.13 -18.54 -2.13
CA MET A 162 2.62 -17.53 -3.05
C MET A 162 2.01 -17.70 -4.46
N LEU A 163 1.82 -18.93 -4.92
CA LEU A 163 1.10 -19.26 -6.16
C LEU A 163 -0.40 -19.03 -6.03
N TRP A 164 -1.04 -19.36 -4.91
CA TRP A 164 -2.45 -19.02 -4.69
C TRP A 164 -2.68 -17.50 -4.64
N LEU A 165 -1.76 -16.77 -4.00
CA LEU A 165 -1.74 -15.32 -3.96
C LEU A 165 -1.43 -14.72 -5.32
N ALA A 166 -0.62 -15.40 -6.14
CA ALA A 166 -0.24 -14.99 -7.48
C ALA A 166 -0.74 -16.03 -8.50
N PRO A 167 -2.07 -16.19 -8.68
CA PRO A 167 -2.65 -17.27 -9.48
C PRO A 167 -2.45 -17.08 -10.99
N PHE A 168 -1.81 -15.96 -11.37
CA PHE A 168 -1.37 -15.60 -12.72
C PHE A 168 0.14 -15.26 -12.72
N PHE A 169 0.88 -15.69 -11.69
CA PHE A 169 2.33 -15.68 -11.74
C PHE A 169 2.77 -16.85 -12.57
N GLU A 170 3.07 -16.52 -13.82
CA GLU A 170 3.58 -17.45 -14.80
C GLU A 170 4.74 -16.77 -15.56
N GLY A 171 5.59 -17.59 -16.17
CA GLY A 171 7.05 -17.53 -16.25
C GLY A 171 7.92 -16.29 -16.61
N THR A 172 9.27 -16.37 -16.42
CA THR A 172 10.45 -15.71 -17.11
C THR A 172 11.84 -16.21 -16.61
N GLU A 173 12.84 -16.55 -17.47
CA GLU A 173 14.11 -17.26 -17.11
C GLU A 173 15.08 -16.54 -16.11
N ASP A 174 14.68 -15.38 -15.60
CA ASP A 174 15.32 -14.69 -14.47
C ASP A 174 14.55 -14.70 -13.11
N VAL A 175 13.23 -14.96 -13.06
CA VAL A 175 12.38 -14.67 -11.86
C VAL A 175 11.57 -15.86 -11.31
N ARG A 176 12.29 -16.89 -10.84
CA ARG A 176 11.81 -18.07 -10.08
C ARG A 176 10.41 -18.17 -9.49
N GLU A 177 10.11 -17.35 -8.50
CA GLU A 177 9.05 -17.57 -7.52
C GLU A 177 8.32 -16.23 -7.30
N PRO A 178 7.01 -16.23 -6.99
CA PRO A 178 6.25 -14.99 -6.95
C PRO A 178 6.77 -14.05 -5.87
N ARG A 179 6.87 -12.76 -6.17
CA ARG A 179 7.32 -11.73 -5.22
C ARG A 179 6.09 -11.03 -4.63
N MET A 180 6.00 -11.06 -3.30
CA MET A 180 4.85 -10.65 -2.44
C MET A 180 4.30 -9.23 -2.62
N TYR A 181 4.94 -8.39 -3.43
CA TYR A 181 4.51 -7.01 -3.70
C TYR A 181 4.49 -6.62 -5.19
N LEU A 182 4.96 -7.52 -6.06
CA LEU A 182 5.05 -7.27 -7.51
C LEU A 182 4.10 -8.19 -8.27
N ASP A 183 4.01 -9.45 -7.85
CA ASP A 183 3.41 -10.53 -8.63
C ASP A 183 2.12 -11.08 -7.98
N THR A 184 2.02 -11.00 -6.65
CA THR A 184 0.82 -11.43 -5.91
C THR A 184 -0.36 -10.48 -6.09
N ASN A 185 -1.53 -11.05 -6.37
CA ASN A 185 -2.82 -10.39 -6.41
C ASN A 185 -3.14 -9.76 -5.04
N SER A 186 -3.16 -8.43 -5.00
CA SER A 186 -3.37 -7.68 -3.76
C SER A 186 -4.74 -7.92 -3.12
N ALA A 187 -5.76 -8.34 -3.88
CA ALA A 187 -7.07 -8.70 -3.31
C ALA A 187 -7.04 -10.08 -2.63
N LEU A 188 -6.30 -11.05 -3.16
CA LEU A 188 -6.07 -12.34 -2.51
C LEU A 188 -5.15 -12.19 -1.29
N ALA A 189 -4.12 -11.35 -1.38
CA ALA A 189 -3.28 -10.98 -0.23
C ALA A 189 -4.11 -10.30 0.88
N MET A 190 -5.08 -9.46 0.51
CA MET A 190 -5.99 -8.84 1.46
C MET A 190 -7.00 -9.84 2.05
N LYS A 191 -7.56 -10.76 1.24
CA LYS A 191 -8.40 -11.86 1.75
C LYS A 191 -7.62 -12.75 2.73
N LEU A 192 -6.39 -13.12 2.38
CA LEU A 192 -5.50 -13.91 3.23
C LEU A 192 -5.21 -13.19 4.54
N HIS A 193 -4.89 -11.90 4.47
CA HIS A 193 -4.66 -11.09 5.65
C HIS A 193 -5.89 -11.00 6.56
N TYR A 194 -7.09 -10.77 6.02
CA TYR A 194 -8.32 -10.69 6.82
C TYR A 194 -8.75 -12.04 7.39
N ALA A 195 -8.66 -13.13 6.62
CA ALA A 195 -8.95 -14.47 7.12
C ALA A 195 -8.02 -14.83 8.28
N LEU A 196 -6.72 -14.57 8.12
CA LEU A 196 -5.70 -14.86 9.13
C LEU A 196 -5.81 -13.95 10.36
N ALA A 197 -6.22 -12.69 10.20
CA ALA A 197 -6.50 -11.78 11.32
C ALA A 197 -7.66 -12.26 12.23
N GLY A 198 -8.51 -13.16 11.74
CA GLY A 198 -9.54 -13.82 12.56
C GLY A 198 -9.00 -14.89 13.53
N PHE A 199 -7.75 -15.34 13.34
CA PHE A 199 -7.08 -16.33 14.21
C PHE A 199 -5.88 -15.72 14.94
N ALA A 200 -5.19 -14.79 14.29
CA ALA A 200 -4.08 -14.04 14.82
C ALA A 200 -4.20 -12.58 14.34
N ASP A 201 -4.98 -11.78 15.06
CA ASP A 201 -4.90 -10.31 14.87
C ASP A 201 -3.46 -9.88 15.16
N PHE A 202 -2.92 -9.04 14.29
CA PHE A 202 -1.54 -8.56 14.35
C PHE A 202 -1.35 -7.48 15.43
N GLY A 203 -2.43 -7.11 16.13
CA GLY A 203 -2.42 -6.41 17.41
C GLY A 203 -1.86 -7.26 18.57
N HIS A 204 -1.34 -6.61 19.61
CA HIS A 204 -0.42 -7.23 20.56
C HIS A 204 -1.05 -8.22 21.60
N ASN A 205 -2.38 -8.40 21.63
CA ASN A 205 -3.08 -8.95 22.81
C ASN A 205 -4.06 -10.12 22.55
N THR A 206 -4.16 -10.66 21.33
CA THR A 206 -5.14 -11.71 20.98
C THR A 206 -4.69 -13.15 21.25
N ASP A 207 -3.39 -13.39 21.38
CA ASP A 207 -2.83 -14.68 21.82
C ASP A 207 -1.73 -14.45 22.87
N PRO A 208 -2.10 -14.14 24.13
CA PRO A 208 -1.16 -13.82 25.20
C PRO A 208 -0.49 -15.06 25.83
N SER A 209 -0.97 -16.27 25.54
CA SER A 209 -0.40 -17.55 26.01
C SER A 209 0.40 -18.29 24.93
N GLY A 210 0.23 -17.93 23.65
CA GLY A 210 0.82 -18.67 22.53
C GLY A 210 0.08 -19.97 22.24
N GLU A 211 -1.23 -20.00 22.47
CA GLU A 211 -2.10 -21.17 22.26
C GLU A 211 -2.48 -21.34 20.78
N HIS A 212 -2.51 -20.27 19.99
CA HIS A 212 -2.83 -20.29 18.57
C HIS A 212 -1.55 -20.38 17.71
N ARG A 213 -0.63 -21.28 18.07
CA ARG A 213 0.60 -21.56 17.30
C ARG A 213 0.32 -22.04 15.89
N SER A 214 -0.83 -22.64 15.61
CA SER A 214 -1.22 -23.05 14.27
C SER A 214 -2.72 -23.19 14.15
N GLY A 215 -3.25 -23.04 12.94
CA GLY A 215 -4.65 -23.27 12.63
C GLY A 215 -4.89 -23.47 11.15
N VAL A 216 -6.06 -23.99 10.80
CA VAL A 216 -6.52 -24.19 9.43
C VAL A 216 -7.71 -23.28 9.15
N PHE A 217 -7.74 -22.64 7.99
CA PHE A 217 -8.84 -21.78 7.54
C PHE A 217 -9.06 -21.95 6.04
N LYS A 218 -10.22 -21.54 5.52
CA LYS A 218 -10.55 -21.67 4.10
C LYS A 218 -10.88 -20.33 3.48
N ILE A 219 -10.36 -20.08 2.28
CA ILE A 219 -10.73 -18.93 1.44
C ILE A 219 -11.19 -19.49 0.10
N ASP A 220 -12.43 -19.16 -0.28
CA ASP A 220 -13.05 -19.56 -1.55
C ASP A 220 -12.87 -21.06 -1.86
N GLY A 221 -13.05 -21.92 -0.84
CA GLY A 221 -12.90 -23.38 -0.93
C GLY A 221 -11.47 -23.92 -0.82
N THR A 222 -10.44 -23.09 -1.03
CA THR A 222 -9.03 -23.47 -0.84
C THR A 222 -8.71 -23.48 0.66
N ALA A 223 -8.05 -24.53 1.14
CA ALA A 223 -7.67 -24.67 2.53
C ALA A 223 -6.21 -24.27 2.78
N PHE A 224 -6.04 -23.44 3.81
CA PHE A 224 -4.78 -22.88 4.26
C PHE A 224 -4.52 -23.34 5.68
N ARG A 225 -3.23 -23.50 6.01
CA ARG A 225 -2.74 -23.62 7.37
C ARG A 225 -1.81 -22.45 7.66
N PHE A 226 -1.77 -22.01 8.90
CA PHE A 226 -0.71 -21.14 9.38
C PHE A 226 0.03 -21.80 10.54
N HIS A 227 1.26 -21.38 10.76
CA HIS A 227 2.06 -21.72 11.93
C HIS A 227 2.84 -20.49 12.39
N ILE A 228 2.90 -20.23 13.69
CA ILE A 228 3.66 -19.15 14.31
C ILE A 228 4.78 -19.79 15.12
N SER A 229 6.02 -19.62 14.65
CA SER A 229 7.20 -19.98 15.42
C SER A 229 7.76 -18.74 16.12
N TYR A 230 8.21 -18.93 17.35
CA TYR A 230 8.62 -17.87 18.27
C TYR A 230 10.11 -17.98 18.53
N HIS A 231 10.90 -17.01 18.09
CA HIS A 231 12.36 -17.07 18.16
C HIS A 231 12.94 -15.92 18.96
N GLN A 232 14.06 -16.15 19.64
CA GLN A 232 14.85 -15.07 20.23
C GLN A 232 15.33 -14.11 19.13
N HIS A 233 15.30 -12.80 19.38
CA HIS A 233 15.65 -11.79 18.36
C HIS A 233 17.08 -11.91 17.78
N ARG A 234 18.01 -12.60 18.45
CA ARG A 234 19.45 -12.57 18.13
C ARG A 234 20.07 -13.91 17.73
N THR A 235 19.45 -15.05 18.07
CA THR A 235 20.10 -16.37 18.01
C THR A 235 19.34 -17.43 17.19
N ASP A 236 18.19 -17.08 16.63
CA ASP A 236 17.30 -17.97 15.86
C ASP A 236 16.76 -19.21 16.64
N GLU A 237 17.16 -19.38 17.90
CA GLU A 237 16.65 -20.35 18.86
C GLU A 237 15.19 -20.08 19.26
N GLU A 238 14.44 -21.12 19.67
CA GLU A 238 13.09 -20.96 20.20
C GLU A 238 13.07 -20.04 21.43
N SER A 239 12.09 -19.14 21.49
CA SER A 239 11.87 -18.26 22.63
C SER A 239 11.14 -18.99 23.75
N ARG A 240 11.72 -18.92 24.96
CA ARG A 240 11.10 -19.39 26.21
C ARG A 240 9.99 -18.45 26.73
N VAL A 241 9.79 -17.30 26.09
CA VAL A 241 8.82 -16.26 26.48
C VAL A 241 8.00 -15.78 25.28
N PRO A 242 7.24 -16.66 24.59
CA PRO A 242 6.55 -16.35 23.32
C PRO A 242 5.54 -15.19 23.39
N TRP A 243 5.04 -14.88 24.59
CA TRP A 243 4.17 -13.75 24.87
C TRP A 243 4.88 -12.39 24.83
N ASP A 244 6.20 -12.33 25.08
CA ASP A 244 6.96 -11.07 25.12
C ASP A 244 7.50 -10.67 23.74
N THR A 245 6.82 -9.70 23.12
CA THR A 245 7.17 -9.14 21.80
C THR A 245 8.40 -8.20 21.78
N TYR A 246 9.08 -8.00 22.92
CA TYR A 246 10.37 -7.28 22.99
C TYR A 246 11.57 -8.24 23.06
N LEU A 247 11.35 -9.48 23.49
CA LEU A 247 12.37 -10.54 23.57
C LEU A 247 12.23 -11.59 22.45
N THR A 248 11.06 -11.64 21.80
CA THR A 248 10.68 -12.65 20.81
C THR A 248 10.30 -12.03 19.47
N ARG A 249 10.97 -12.45 18.38
CA ARG A 249 10.43 -12.29 17.02
C ARG A 249 9.44 -13.42 16.72
N ARG A 250 8.40 -13.11 15.95
CA ARG A 250 7.43 -14.08 15.45
C ARG A 250 7.68 -14.33 13.97
N ILE A 251 7.78 -15.58 13.56
CA ILE A 251 7.75 -15.97 12.15
C ILE A 251 6.41 -16.64 11.91
N LEU A 252 5.55 -15.95 11.18
CA LEU A 252 4.25 -16.45 10.74
C LEU A 252 4.43 -17.11 9.38
N TRP A 253 4.52 -18.43 9.37
CA TRP A 253 4.44 -19.22 8.16
C TRP A 253 2.98 -19.46 7.76
N ILE A 254 2.68 -19.31 6.47
CA ILE A 254 1.35 -19.50 5.90
C ILE A 254 1.49 -20.44 4.70
N GLY A 255 0.83 -21.59 4.76
CA GLY A 255 0.85 -22.63 3.72
C GLY A 255 -0.55 -23.03 3.26
N LEU A 256 -0.63 -23.80 2.16
CA LEU A 256 -1.81 -24.61 1.89
C LEU A 256 -1.88 -25.74 2.91
N GLU A 257 -3.08 -26.21 3.25
CA GLU A 257 -3.30 -27.24 4.29
C GLU A 257 -2.38 -28.47 4.13
N ASN A 258 -2.16 -28.87 2.88
CA ASN A 258 -1.37 -30.06 2.51
C ASN A 258 0.15 -29.81 2.38
N GLU A 259 0.62 -28.55 2.48
CA GLU A 259 2.05 -28.25 2.40
C GLU A 259 2.76 -28.47 3.75
N PRO A 260 3.98 -29.04 3.76
CA PRO A 260 4.77 -29.15 4.97
C PRO A 260 5.23 -27.77 5.45
N CYS A 261 5.05 -27.49 6.74
CA CYS A 261 5.68 -26.34 7.38
C CYS A 261 7.20 -26.59 7.43
N PRO A 262 8.05 -25.63 7.02
CA PRO A 262 9.50 -25.75 7.10
C PRO A 262 10.04 -25.52 8.53
N PHE A 263 9.16 -25.14 9.47
CA PHE A 263 9.45 -25.00 10.90
C PHE A 263 8.78 -26.16 11.67
N PRO A 264 9.49 -26.78 12.63
CA PRO A 264 8.94 -27.84 13.49
C PRO A 264 7.88 -27.32 14.47
#